data_AF-A0A2N1S4L6-F1
#
_entry.id   AF-A0A2N1S4L6-F1
#
_cell.length_a   1.000
_cell.length_b   1.000
_cell.length_c   1.000
_cell.angle_alpha   90.00
_cell.angle_beta   90.00
_cell.angle_gamma   90.00
#
_symmetry.space_group_name_H-M   'P 1'
#
loop_
_entity.id
_entity.type
_entity.pdbx_description
1 polymer ?
#
loop_
_entity_poly.entity_id
_entity_poly.type
_entity_poly.pdbx_seq_one_letter_code
_entity_poly.pdbx_strand_id
1 'polypeptide(L)' 'DLGRITVPLMSIHDLGDWTISFQNLAEIQDAVNSRRFIARTTAMTSNHNRHILLMYPSVQTELTDEILAFFDRND' A
#
# COMPACT_ATOMS: atom_id res chain seq x y z
N ASP A 1 -9.42 -8.25 -15.52
CA ASP A 1 -10.66 -7.78 -14.87
C ASP A 1 -10.43 -7.75 -13.37
N LEU A 2 -10.26 -6.54 -12.80
CA LEU A 2 -9.95 -6.34 -11.37
C LEU A 2 -11.17 -6.59 -10.46
N GLY A 3 -12.39 -6.55 -11.01
CA GLY A 3 -13.62 -6.81 -10.25
C GLY A 3 -13.74 -8.24 -9.71
N ARG A 4 -12.86 -9.14 -10.14
CA ARG A 4 -12.75 -10.51 -9.62
C ARG A 4 -11.94 -10.61 -8.33
N ILE A 5 -11.23 -9.54 -7.94
CA ILE A 5 -10.47 -9.53 -6.69
C ILE A 5 -11.42 -9.19 -5.55
N THR A 6 -11.79 -10.19 -4.76
CA THR A 6 -12.78 -10.07 -3.67
C THR A 6 -12.18 -10.22 -2.27
N VAL A 7 -10.90 -10.54 -2.18
CA VAL A 7 -10.18 -10.73 -0.91
C VAL A 7 -9.87 -9.38 -0.24
N PRO A 8 -9.66 -9.32 1.08
CA PRO A 8 -9.09 -8.13 1.71
C PRO A 8 -7.80 -7.71 1.03
N LEU A 9 -7.64 -6.41 0.79
CA LEU A 9 -6.48 -5.83 0.13
C LEU A 9 -5.89 -4.69 0.96
N MET A 10 -4.56 -4.62 0.97
CA MET A 10 -3.83 -3.48 1.50
C MET A 10 -2.85 -3.01 0.42
N SER A 11 -2.81 -1.71 0.18
CA SER A 11 -1.85 -1.07 -0.71
C SER A 11 -1.13 0.04 0.03
N ILE A 12 0.21 0.02 -0.03
CA ILE A 12 1.09 0.99 0.61
C ILE A 12 1.91 1.66 -0.48
N HIS A 13 1.96 2.98 -0.49
CA HIS A 13 2.60 3.75 -1.54
C HIS A 13 3.39 4.93 -1.01
N ASP A 14 4.56 5.17 -1.61
CA ASP A 14 5.34 6.38 -1.35
C ASP A 14 4.84 7.53 -2.23
N LEU A 15 4.51 8.67 -1.63
CA LEU A 15 4.10 9.88 -2.35
C LEU A 15 5.20 10.42 -3.28
N GLY A 16 6.46 10.07 -3.01
CA GLY A 16 7.61 10.41 -3.84
C GLY A 16 7.87 9.43 -5.01
N ASP A 17 7.09 8.35 -5.15
CA ASP A 17 7.33 7.38 -6.22
C ASP A 17 6.91 7.96 -7.59
N TRP A 18 7.88 8.15 -8.48
CA TRP A 18 7.65 8.66 -9.83
C TRP A 18 7.50 7.56 -10.88
N THR A 19 7.74 6.30 -10.51
CA THR A 19 7.59 5.15 -11.42
C THR A 19 6.13 4.73 -11.51
N ILE A 20 5.38 4.78 -10.41
CA ILE A 20 3.95 4.46 -10.37
C ILE A 20 3.20 5.68 -9.84
N SER A 21 2.35 6.29 -10.68
CA SER A 21 1.52 7.43 -10.26
C SER A 21 0.56 7.04 -9.14
N PHE A 22 0.48 7.87 -8.10
CA PHE A 22 -0.50 7.72 -7.01
C PHE A 22 -1.95 7.64 -7.52
N GLN A 23 -2.26 8.26 -8.65
CA GLN A 23 -3.61 8.19 -9.25
C GLN A 23 -4.03 6.74 -9.54
N ASN A 24 -3.07 5.85 -9.82
CA ASN A 24 -3.35 4.43 -10.06
C ASN A 24 -3.93 3.74 -8.81
N LEU A 25 -3.65 4.21 -7.60
CA LEU A 25 -4.20 3.63 -6.38
C LEU A 25 -5.71 3.85 -6.28
N ALA A 26 -6.17 5.05 -6.65
CA ALA A 26 -7.59 5.36 -6.71
C ALA A 26 -8.29 4.50 -7.77
N GLU A 27 -7.69 4.35 -8.95
CA GLU A 27 -8.23 3.49 -10.01
C GLU A 27 -8.32 2.01 -9.58
N ILE A 28 -7.29 1.50 -8.88
CA ILE A 28 -7.31 0.14 -8.33
C ILE A 28 -8.43 0.00 -7.29
N GLN A 29 -8.56 0.96 -6.37
CA GLN A 29 -9.59 0.94 -5.33
C GLN A 29 -11.00 0.92 -5.93
N ASP A 30 -11.24 1.71 -6.99
CA ASP A 30 -12.54 1.77 -7.66
C ASP A 30 -12.85 0.52 -8.50
N ALA A 31 -11.82 -0.17 -9.00
CA ALA A 31 -11.97 -1.30 -9.91
C ALA A 31 -12.02 -2.68 -9.21
N VAL A 32 -11.57 -2.80 -7.97
CA VAL A 32 -11.61 -4.07 -7.21
C VAL A 32 -12.94 -4.25 -6.47
N ASN A 33 -13.34 -5.51 -6.25
CA ASN A 33 -14.53 -5.84 -5.46
C ASN A 33 -14.15 -6.29 -4.04
N SER A 34 -13.13 -5.65 -3.45
CA SER A 34 -12.69 -5.94 -2.10
C SER A 34 -13.52 -5.15 -1.10
N ARG A 35 -14.26 -5.85 -0.23
CA ARG A 35 -15.03 -5.21 0.86
C ARG A 35 -14.13 -4.50 1.87
N ARG A 36 -12.85 -4.86 1.90
CA ARG A 36 -11.86 -4.33 2.84
C ARG A 36 -10.58 -4.00 2.09
N PHE A 37 -10.60 -2.85 1.44
CA PHE A 37 -9.43 -2.23 0.83
C PHE A 37 -8.87 -1.16 1.75
N ILE A 38 -7.58 -1.25 2.10
CA ILE A 38 -6.86 -0.22 2.87
C ILE A 38 -5.81 0.40 1.96
N ALA A 39 -5.90 1.72 1.77
CA ALA A 39 -4.89 2.51 1.09
C ALA A 39 -4.07 3.29 2.12
N ARG A 40 -2.75 3.09 2.14
CA ARG A 40 -1.81 3.86 2.97
C ARG A 40 -0.83 4.59 2.08
N THR A 41 -0.69 5.89 2.31
CA THR A 41 0.39 6.69 1.73
C THR A 41 1.46 6.94 2.77
N THR A 42 2.72 7.01 2.37
CA THR A 42 3.83 7.47 3.21
C THR A 42 4.67 8.48 2.43
N ALA A 43 5.30 9.41 3.13
CA ALA A 43 6.18 10.40 2.51
C ALA A 43 7.61 10.04 2.87
N MET A 44 8.30 9.35 1.96
CA MET A 44 9.70 9.03 2.19
C MET A 44 10.58 10.25 1.83
N THR A 45 11.39 10.70 2.78
CA THR A 45 12.14 11.97 2.65
C THR A 45 13.50 11.82 1.96
N SER A 46 14.06 10.62 1.88
CA SER A 46 15.32 10.38 1.16
C SER A 46 15.08 9.98 -0.29
N ASN A 47 15.98 10.41 -1.18
CA ASN A 47 15.98 10.08 -2.60
C ASN A 47 16.32 8.59 -2.77
N HIS A 48 15.32 7.75 -2.56
CA HIS A 48 15.42 6.31 -2.47
C HIS A 48 15.45 5.73 -3.87
N ASN A 49 16.63 5.27 -4.28
CA ASN A 49 16.73 4.43 -5.46
C ASN A 49 15.92 3.14 -5.22
N ARG A 50 14.74 3.10 -5.85
CA ARG A 50 13.94 1.91 -6.16
C ARG A 50 13.21 1.26 -4.98
N HIS A 51 11.89 1.44 -4.95
CA HIS A 51 10.80 0.49 -4.65
C HIS A 51 10.87 -0.46 -3.44
N ILE A 52 11.79 -0.30 -2.50
CA ILE A 52 11.88 -1.21 -1.36
C ILE A 52 11.43 -0.51 -0.06
N LEU A 53 10.14 -0.18 0.01
CA LEU A 53 9.47 0.45 1.17
C LEU A 53 9.84 -0.22 2.51
N LEU A 54 9.88 -1.54 2.56
CA LEU A 54 10.13 -2.29 3.80
C LEU A 54 11.61 -2.41 4.19
N MET A 55 12.54 -1.92 3.38
CA MET A 55 13.98 -1.98 3.71
C MET A 55 14.50 -0.71 4.36
N TYR A 56 13.69 0.36 4.44
CA TYR A 56 14.12 1.62 5.03
C TYR A 56 13.72 1.70 6.51
N PRO A 57 14.69 1.79 7.44
CA PRO A 57 14.42 1.79 8.87
C PRO A 57 13.46 2.90 9.32
N SER A 58 13.42 4.03 8.62
CA SER A 58 12.56 5.17 8.95
C SER A 58 11.07 4.88 8.86
N VAL A 59 10.67 3.93 8.01
CA VAL A 59 9.26 3.55 7.80
C VAL A 59 9.00 2.06 8.06
N GLN A 60 10.05 1.25 8.19
CA GLN A 60 9.95 -0.20 8.30
C GLN A 60 9.11 -0.64 9.50
N THR A 61 9.38 -0.13 10.71
CA THR A 61 8.65 -0.53 11.93
C THR A 61 7.17 -0.20 11.81
N GLU A 62 6.83 1.05 11.50
CA GLU A 62 5.44 1.51 11.36
C GLU A 62 4.68 0.70 10.30
N LEU A 63 5.25 0.53 9.10
CA LEU A 63 4.60 -0.21 8.03
C LEU A 63 4.48 -1.69 8.34
N THR A 64 5.46 -2.28 9.02
CA THR A 64 5.39 -3.69 9.44
C THR A 64 4.27 -3.90 10.45
N ASP A 65 4.15 -3.00 11.44
CA ASP A 65 3.09 -3.06 12.44
C ASP A 65 1.71 -2.90 11.80
N GLU A 66 1.54 -1.99 10.83
CA GLU A 66 0.30 -1.85 10.06
C GLU A 66 -0.04 -3.11 9.24
N ILE A 67 0.95 -3.73 8.60
CA ILE A 67 0.77 -4.97 7.82
C ILE A 67 0.36 -6.12 8.74
N LEU A 68 1.01 -6.28 9.89
CA LEU A 68 0.65 -7.31 10.88
C LEU A 68 -0.77 -7.08 11.41
N ALA A 69 -1.12 -5.83 11.75
CA ALA A 69 -2.47 -5.48 12.16
C ALA A 69 -3.53 -5.72 11.07
N PHE A 70 -3.17 -5.61 9.80
CA PHE A 70 -4.05 -5.95 8.68
C PHE A 70 -4.37 -7.45 8.67
N PHE A 71 -3.35 -8.31 8.85
CA PHE A 71 -3.50 -9.77 8.86
C PHE A 71 -4.16 -10.32 10.13
N ASP A 72 -3.91 -9.72 11.30
CA ASP A 72 -4.49 -10.18 12.57
C ASP A 72 -6.00 -9.97 12.65
N ARG A 73 -6.51 -8.95 11.95
CA ARG A 73 -7.95 -8.74 11.78
C ARG A 73 -8.47 -9.74 10.75
N ASN A 74 -8.66 -11.00 11.14
CA ASN A 74 -9.24 -12.06 10.28
C ASN A 74 -10.79 -12.10 10.30
N ASP A 75 -11.44 -10.99 10.64
CA ASP A 75 -12.91 -10.88 10.64
C ASP A 75 -13.52 -10.84 9.23
#